data_AF-A0A941YAL3-F1
#
_entry.id   AF-A0A941YAL3-F1
#
_cell.length_a   1.000
_cell.length_b   1.000
_cell.length_c   1.000
_cell.angle_alpha   90.00
_cell.angle_beta   90.00
_cell.angle_gamma   90.00
#
_symmetry.space_group_name_H-M   'P 1'
#
loop_
_entity.id
_entity.type
_entity.pdbx_description
1 polymer ?
#
loop_
_entity_poly.entity_id
_entity_poly.type
_entity_poly.pdbx_seq_one_letter_code
_entity_poly.pdbx_strand_id
1 'polypeptide(L)'
;MKHNPLIRILFGVFVALLLTLQLCSCGGGSKASGAASLSITWPDQSRLIPVAANSITVAFLNGSTTVASQTVARPSSGNQSTVSFSSLPATSLTLTAKAFPSTDGSGTAQASASQSVTITADSTTSVTLTMASTISTLSLSPTSPSVAAGSSTTLTLSAKDSSGATVITSDSTMTWTSSNTSVATVAAGGVVTGVAAGTSTITVTDSESGKSASVTATVTSSGTTIVDLANAYISSLSSTQQAAVVVSASATNAAKWSNLPATPASDGTNTLRNGVSYSSLTTAQKTAFINLVQAAIGTNGYDQWTQIRASDNYLGASRSGYSGDYQYVAFVGTPSTSGNWLLQIGGHHNAHNYYYTGNTLDTTTPYFLGVEPQTFTYNSTSYTPLLAQRNGMYNLVNSLTSTQLTSAKLTSSFSDVYLGPGKDARSNFPTGTSGRGILASSLTSTQQTLLKTAIAAWVDTSAEASTYQSLYESELASTYVAYSGTTTFNSQGDYVRIDGPHVWIEFVCQNGVVFSGIHFHTVWRDRVTDYNADFGF
;
A
#
# COMPACT_ATOMS: atom_id res chain seq x y z
N MET A 1 -17.69 31.32 25.46
CA MET A 1 -16.92 32.56 25.74
C MET A 1 -15.47 32.37 25.34
N LYS A 2 -15.11 32.87 24.16
CA LYS A 2 -13.85 33.55 23.78
C LYS A 2 -13.91 33.71 22.27
N HIS A 3 -14.28 34.92 21.84
CA HIS A 3 -14.26 35.35 20.46
C HIS A 3 -12.83 35.28 19.91
N ASN A 4 -12.67 34.73 18.72
CA ASN A 4 -11.47 34.89 17.92
C ASN A 4 -11.90 35.54 16.59
N PRO A 5 -11.48 36.77 16.28
CA PRO A 5 -11.93 37.44 15.07
C PRO A 5 -11.18 36.87 13.87
N LEU A 6 -11.92 36.68 12.78
CA LEU A 6 -11.40 36.42 11.44
C LEU A 6 -10.39 37.52 11.08
N ILE A 7 -9.10 37.19 11.14
CA ILE A 7 -8.05 37.99 10.53
C ILE A 7 -8.16 37.77 9.02
N ARG A 8 -8.90 38.64 8.33
CA ARG A 8 -8.77 38.83 6.89
C ARG A 8 -7.43 39.57 6.66
N ILE A 9 -6.36 38.82 6.39
CA ILE A 9 -5.11 39.44 5.95
C ILE A 9 -5.30 39.89 4.50
N LEU A 10 -5.60 41.18 4.32
CA LEU A 10 -5.37 41.86 3.05
C LEU A 10 -3.85 41.84 2.82
N PHE A 11 -3.34 40.87 2.05
CA PHE A 11 -1.95 40.90 1.59
C PHE A 11 -1.84 41.82 0.37
N GLY A 12 -1.88 43.12 0.61
CA GLY A 12 -1.39 44.11 -0.33
C GLY A 12 0.11 44.29 -0.11
N VAL A 13 0.95 43.71 -0.97
CA VAL A 13 2.39 43.98 -0.97
C VAL A 13 2.60 45.38 -1.56
N PHE A 14 3.22 46.26 -0.77
CA PHE A 14 3.57 47.63 -1.15
C PHE A 14 4.82 47.62 -2.05
N VAL A 15 4.76 48.39 -3.13
CA VAL A 15 5.95 48.84 -3.87
C VAL A 15 6.02 50.36 -3.72
N ALA A 16 7.15 50.88 -3.28
CA ALA A 16 7.45 52.31 -3.20
C ALA A 16 8.63 52.61 -4.14
N LEU A 17 8.59 53.73 -4.87
CA LEU A 17 9.71 54.18 -5.71
C LEU A 17 10.03 55.66 -5.49
N LEU A 18 11.33 55.97 -5.34
CA LEU A 18 11.93 57.29 -5.19
C LEU A 18 12.57 57.74 -6.52
N LEU A 19 12.53 59.05 -6.81
CA LEU A 19 12.88 59.68 -8.09
C LEU A 19 14.30 60.32 -8.08
N THR A 20 14.99 60.34 -9.23
CA THR A 20 16.01 61.35 -9.56
C THR A 20 15.69 62.04 -10.89
N LEU A 21 15.76 63.37 -10.90
CA LEU A 21 15.34 64.29 -11.96
C LEU A 21 16.50 64.54 -12.95
N GLN A 22 16.24 64.54 -14.26
CA GLN A 22 17.12 65.19 -15.25
C GLN A 22 16.27 65.85 -16.35
N LEU A 23 16.44 67.17 -16.49
CA LEU A 23 15.80 68.02 -17.49
C LEU A 23 16.71 68.19 -18.70
N CYS A 24 16.16 68.07 -19.90
CA CYS A 24 16.70 68.71 -21.10
C CYS A 24 15.55 69.27 -21.96
N SER A 25 15.71 70.53 -22.34
CA SER A 25 14.81 71.34 -23.17
C SER A 25 15.30 71.34 -24.63
N CYS A 26 14.39 71.41 -25.60
CA CYS A 26 14.28 72.48 -26.62
C CYS A 26 13.16 72.17 -27.65
N GLY A 27 12.55 73.23 -28.18
CA GLY A 27 11.22 73.22 -28.78
C GLY A 27 11.15 72.96 -30.30
N GLY A 28 9.91 72.78 -30.78
CA GLY A 28 9.59 72.69 -32.20
C GLY A 28 8.26 71.96 -32.51
N GLY A 29 7.14 72.70 -32.57
CA GLY A 29 5.96 72.38 -33.40
C GLY A 29 5.27 71.01 -33.27
N SER A 30 5.47 70.27 -32.19
CA SER A 30 4.89 68.94 -31.98
C SER A 30 3.89 68.97 -30.82
N LYS A 31 2.82 68.16 -30.90
CA LYS A 31 1.80 68.06 -29.83
C LYS A 31 2.50 67.84 -28.48
N ALA A 32 2.10 68.57 -27.43
CA ALA A 32 2.69 68.47 -26.10
C ALA A 32 2.78 66.99 -25.67
N SER A 33 4.00 66.51 -25.42
CA SER A 33 4.28 65.12 -25.10
C SER A 33 5.13 65.01 -23.83
N GLY A 34 4.92 63.94 -23.07
CA GLY A 34 5.65 63.64 -21.85
C GLY A 34 6.29 62.25 -21.92
N ALA A 35 6.97 61.85 -20.85
CA ALA A 35 7.56 60.53 -20.71
C ALA A 35 6.96 59.80 -19.51
N ALA A 36 7.04 58.47 -19.53
CA ALA A 36 6.76 57.64 -18.37
C ALA A 36 7.86 56.60 -18.22
N SER A 37 8.32 56.39 -16.99
CA SER A 37 9.23 55.30 -16.65
C SER A 37 8.64 54.50 -15.51
N LEU A 38 8.61 53.17 -15.69
CA LEU A 38 8.03 52.23 -14.75
C LEU A 38 9.13 51.29 -14.27
N SER A 39 9.29 51.21 -12.95
CA SER A 39 10.03 50.11 -12.33
C SER A 39 9.06 48.97 -12.04
N ILE A 40 9.33 47.81 -12.62
CA ILE A 40 8.64 46.55 -12.36
C ILE A 40 9.46 45.83 -11.31
N THR A 41 8.89 45.63 -10.13
CA THR A 41 9.46 44.68 -9.15
C THR A 41 8.77 43.34 -9.35
N TRP A 42 9.52 42.39 -9.89
CA TRP A 42 9.15 40.99 -9.93
C TRP A 42 9.19 40.42 -8.52
N PRO A 43 8.26 39.53 -8.15
CA PRO A 43 8.44 38.73 -6.94
C PRO A 43 9.69 37.86 -7.07
N ASP A 44 10.23 37.39 -5.95
CA ASP A 44 11.14 36.25 -5.98
C ASP A 44 10.44 35.06 -6.66
N GLN A 45 11.19 34.10 -7.19
CA GLN A 45 10.66 32.87 -7.78
C GLN A 45 9.84 31.99 -6.80
N SER A 46 9.53 32.50 -5.62
CA SER A 46 8.97 31.73 -4.52
C SER A 46 7.76 32.34 -3.82
N ARG A 47 7.06 33.41 -4.28
CA ARG A 47 5.69 33.58 -3.75
C ARG A 47 4.57 34.43 -4.35
N LEU A 48 4.69 35.43 -5.25
CA LEU A 48 3.46 36.19 -5.60
C LEU A 48 3.47 36.80 -7.01
N ILE A 49 2.61 36.26 -7.89
CA ILE A 49 2.40 36.55 -9.33
C ILE A 49 3.39 35.80 -10.23
N PRO A 50 2.90 34.99 -11.19
CA PRO A 50 3.07 33.56 -11.03
C PRO A 50 4.54 33.18 -11.04
N VAL A 51 4.89 32.15 -10.27
CA VAL A 51 6.15 31.41 -10.45
C VAL A 51 6.36 31.05 -11.94
N ALA A 52 5.27 30.86 -12.69
CA ALA A 52 5.23 30.58 -14.12
C ALA A 52 5.29 31.80 -15.06
N ALA A 53 5.16 33.05 -14.58
CA ALA A 53 5.19 34.24 -15.43
C ALA A 53 6.62 34.59 -15.84
N ASN A 54 6.84 34.73 -17.13
CA ASN A 54 8.14 35.00 -17.74
C ASN A 54 8.20 36.35 -18.49
N SER A 55 7.07 37.06 -18.61
CA SER A 55 7.05 38.43 -19.13
C SER A 55 5.87 39.24 -18.61
N ILE A 56 5.96 40.56 -18.74
CA ILE A 56 4.88 41.51 -18.51
C ILE A 56 4.76 42.43 -19.73
N THR A 57 3.56 42.54 -20.28
CA THR A 57 3.24 43.57 -21.28
C THR A 57 2.59 44.76 -20.59
N VAL A 58 3.20 45.93 -20.76
CA VAL A 58 2.72 47.22 -20.27
C VAL A 58 2.22 48.03 -21.46
N ALA A 59 1.00 48.56 -21.37
CA ALA A 59 0.42 49.40 -22.42
C ALA A 59 -0.29 50.63 -21.85
N PHE A 60 -0.11 51.76 -22.52
CA PHE A 60 -0.89 52.97 -22.31
C PHE A 60 -1.99 53.06 -23.36
N LEU A 61 -3.21 53.36 -22.92
CA LEU A 61 -4.37 53.51 -23.77
C LEU A 61 -4.97 54.90 -23.60
N ASN A 62 -5.42 55.48 -24.71
CA ASN A 62 -6.32 56.64 -24.73
C ASN A 62 -7.70 56.17 -25.17
N GLY A 63 -8.64 56.09 -24.22
CA GLY A 63 -9.88 55.34 -24.43
C GLY A 63 -9.57 53.86 -24.69
N SER A 64 -9.99 53.35 -25.85
CA SER A 64 -9.71 51.98 -26.31
C SER A 64 -8.47 51.86 -27.21
N THR A 65 -7.82 52.97 -27.56
CA THR A 65 -6.69 52.97 -28.50
C THR A 65 -5.37 52.87 -27.75
N THR A 66 -4.58 51.83 -28.04
CA THR A 66 -3.21 51.72 -27.56
C THR A 66 -2.34 52.82 -28.15
N VAL A 67 -1.77 53.67 -27.29
CA VAL A 67 -0.86 54.75 -27.69
C VAL A 67 0.61 54.34 -27.58
N ALA A 68 0.92 53.43 -26.65
CA ALA A 68 2.24 52.82 -26.52
C ALA A 68 2.12 51.46 -25.83
N SER A 69 2.99 50.51 -26.18
CA SER A 69 3.05 49.19 -25.54
C SER A 69 4.47 48.63 -25.59
N GLN A 70 4.89 47.94 -24.54
CA GLN A 70 6.17 47.24 -24.47
C GLN A 70 6.02 45.96 -23.63
N THR A 71 6.61 44.87 -24.12
CA THR A 71 6.75 43.62 -23.36
C THR A 71 8.14 43.53 -22.79
N VAL A 72 8.23 43.20 -21.50
CA VAL A 72 9.49 43.03 -20.79
C VAL A 72 9.55 41.62 -20.22
N ALA A 73 10.58 40.88 -20.62
CA ALA A 73 10.86 39.56 -20.07
C ALA A 73 11.34 39.68 -18.62
N ARG A 74 11.05 38.66 -17.82
CA ARG A 74 11.57 38.55 -16.46
C ARG A 74 13.10 38.50 -16.50
N PRO A 75 13.81 39.27 -15.66
CA PRO A 75 15.27 39.30 -15.67
C PRO A 75 15.82 37.95 -15.19
N SER A 76 16.94 37.53 -15.75
CA SER A 76 17.62 36.28 -15.38
C SER A 76 18.29 36.34 -14.00
N SER A 77 18.48 37.54 -13.45
CA SER A 77 19.01 37.78 -12.10
C SER A 77 18.43 39.06 -11.52
N GLY A 78 18.26 39.10 -10.19
CA GLY A 78 17.56 40.19 -9.51
C GLY A 78 16.04 40.15 -9.71
N ASN A 79 15.35 41.15 -9.15
CA ASN A 79 13.89 41.18 -9.11
C ASN A 79 13.31 42.48 -9.68
N GLN A 80 14.10 43.28 -10.41
CA GLN A 80 13.63 44.54 -10.98
C GLN A 80 13.87 44.61 -12.49
N SER A 81 12.93 45.23 -13.20
CA SER A 81 13.07 45.65 -14.59
C SER A 81 12.55 47.06 -14.76
N THR A 82 13.05 47.79 -15.75
CA THR A 82 12.58 49.15 -16.05
C THR A 82 12.03 49.20 -17.47
N VAL A 83 10.88 49.84 -17.62
CA VAL A 83 10.19 50.07 -18.90
C VAL A 83 10.06 51.57 -19.07
N SER A 84 10.51 52.11 -20.19
CA SER A 84 10.47 53.55 -20.45
C SER A 84 9.77 53.84 -21.76
N PHE A 85 8.84 54.79 -21.71
CA PHE A 85 8.07 55.28 -22.84
C PHE A 85 8.37 56.76 -23.04
N SER A 86 8.79 57.12 -24.24
CA SER A 86 8.95 58.51 -24.66
C SER A 86 7.77 58.96 -25.52
N SER A 87 7.55 60.28 -25.58
CA SER A 87 6.58 60.93 -26.47
C SER A 87 5.12 60.50 -26.25
N LEU A 88 4.72 60.21 -25.00
CA LEU A 88 3.33 59.95 -24.65
C LEU A 88 2.51 61.24 -24.72
N PRO A 89 1.25 61.23 -25.20
CA PRO A 89 0.40 62.43 -25.19
C PRO A 89 0.21 62.96 -23.77
N ALA A 90 0.37 64.26 -23.56
CA ALA A 90 0.15 64.90 -22.25
C ALA A 90 -1.35 64.97 -21.92
N THR A 91 -1.90 63.87 -21.40
CA THR A 91 -3.31 63.69 -21.04
C THR A 91 -3.45 62.58 -19.99
N SER A 92 -4.66 62.38 -19.45
CA SER A 92 -4.98 61.15 -18.71
C SER A 92 -5.06 59.96 -19.67
N LEU A 93 -4.26 58.93 -19.38
CA LEU A 93 -4.22 57.65 -20.09
C LEU A 93 -4.59 56.53 -19.12
N THR A 94 -4.98 55.38 -19.67
CA THR A 94 -5.13 54.14 -18.91
C THR A 94 -3.86 53.31 -19.06
N LEU A 95 -3.13 53.12 -17.97
CA LEU A 95 -2.03 52.17 -17.89
C LEU A 95 -2.58 50.77 -17.61
N THR A 96 -2.20 49.80 -18.43
CA THR A 96 -2.51 48.38 -18.22
C THR A 96 -1.23 47.56 -18.14
N ALA A 97 -1.22 46.55 -17.27
CA ALA A 97 -0.17 45.54 -17.21
C ALA A 97 -0.78 44.15 -17.20
N LYS A 98 -0.17 43.21 -17.95
CA LYS A 98 -0.54 41.80 -17.97
C LYS A 98 0.70 40.92 -17.90
N ALA A 99 0.71 39.95 -17.00
CA ALA A 99 1.78 38.97 -16.84
C ALA A 99 1.47 37.70 -17.64
N PHE A 100 2.48 37.18 -18.36
CA PHE A 100 2.33 36.05 -19.28
C PHE A 100 3.31 34.91 -18.99
N PRO A 101 2.95 33.66 -19.30
CA PRO A 101 3.80 32.51 -19.05
C PRO A 101 4.99 32.41 -20.00
N SER A 102 4.90 33.00 -21.20
CA SER A 102 6.01 33.02 -22.16
C SER A 102 6.84 34.30 -22.02
N THR A 103 8.10 34.28 -22.47
CA THR A 103 9.01 35.44 -22.42
C THR A 103 8.66 36.54 -23.43
N ASP A 104 7.86 36.22 -24.45
CA ASP A 104 7.48 37.12 -25.55
C ASP A 104 6.13 37.82 -25.35
N GLY A 105 5.46 37.58 -24.20
CA GLY A 105 4.13 38.11 -23.91
C GLY A 105 2.98 37.29 -24.49
N SER A 106 3.24 36.06 -24.94
CA SER A 106 2.21 35.14 -25.42
C SER A 106 1.63 34.24 -24.31
N GLY A 107 0.47 33.63 -24.60
CA GLY A 107 -0.27 32.77 -23.68
C GLY A 107 -1.42 33.50 -22.97
N THR A 108 -2.13 32.77 -22.11
CA THR A 108 -3.18 33.37 -21.27
C THR A 108 -2.54 34.20 -20.18
N ALA A 109 -2.96 35.46 -20.03
CA ALA A 109 -2.48 36.31 -18.96
C ALA A 109 -2.82 35.69 -17.60
N GLN A 110 -1.83 35.64 -16.70
CA GLN A 110 -1.95 34.98 -15.39
C GLN A 110 -2.21 35.98 -14.26
N ALA A 111 -1.86 37.25 -14.49
CA ALA A 111 -2.23 38.37 -13.63
C ALA A 111 -2.40 39.64 -14.46
N SER A 112 -3.19 40.59 -13.95
CA SER A 112 -3.40 41.87 -14.62
C SER A 112 -3.69 43.01 -13.65
N ALA A 113 -3.45 44.24 -14.10
CA ALA A 113 -3.91 45.44 -13.45
C ALA A 113 -4.14 46.59 -14.44
N SER A 114 -4.92 47.57 -14.00
CA SER A 114 -5.25 48.77 -14.75
C SER A 114 -5.35 49.96 -13.81
N GLN A 115 -4.81 51.11 -14.22
CA GLN A 115 -4.86 52.36 -13.46
C GLN A 115 -4.90 53.56 -14.40
N SER A 116 -5.62 54.61 -14.02
CA SER A 116 -5.55 55.88 -14.75
C SER A 116 -4.31 56.67 -14.32
N VAL A 117 -3.55 57.17 -15.30
CA VAL A 117 -2.29 57.89 -15.11
C VAL A 117 -2.33 59.18 -15.91
N THR A 118 -2.05 60.31 -15.27
CA THR A 118 -1.95 61.61 -15.96
C THR A 118 -0.52 61.87 -16.40
N ILE A 119 -0.31 61.94 -17.72
CA ILE A 119 0.99 62.31 -18.31
C ILE A 119 1.04 63.83 -18.42
N THR A 120 2.11 64.43 -17.89
CA THR A 120 2.38 65.86 -18.00
C THR A 120 3.48 66.10 -19.03
N ALA A 121 3.36 67.19 -19.80
CA ALA A 121 4.35 67.54 -20.81
C ALA A 121 5.72 67.80 -20.18
N ASP A 122 6.78 67.42 -20.88
CA ASP A 122 8.18 67.66 -20.51
C ASP A 122 8.59 67.12 -19.12
N SER A 123 7.86 66.11 -18.61
CA SER A 123 8.16 65.46 -17.32
C SER A 123 8.03 63.93 -17.41
N THR A 124 8.64 63.23 -16.44
CA THR A 124 8.51 61.78 -16.27
C THR A 124 7.53 61.47 -15.15
N THR A 125 6.45 60.75 -15.47
CA THR A 125 5.47 60.28 -14.48
C THR A 125 5.90 58.93 -13.90
N SER A 126 5.97 58.83 -12.57
CA SER A 126 6.21 57.57 -11.85
C SER A 126 4.90 56.93 -11.42
N VAL A 127 4.77 55.62 -11.64
CA VAL A 127 3.55 54.86 -11.36
C VAL A 127 3.88 53.56 -10.66
N THR A 128 3.05 53.20 -9.68
CA THR A 128 3.09 51.90 -8.99
C THR A 128 1.81 51.14 -9.30
N LEU A 129 1.96 49.88 -9.73
CA LEU A 129 0.84 49.02 -10.09
C LEU A 129 1.00 47.63 -9.47
N THR A 130 -0.02 47.16 -8.76
CA THR A 130 -0.09 45.79 -8.22
C THR A 130 -1.05 44.98 -9.07
N MET A 131 -0.57 43.90 -9.69
CA MET A 131 -1.41 42.99 -10.47
C MET A 131 -2.17 42.01 -9.56
N ALA A 132 -3.36 41.59 -9.98
CA ALA A 132 -4.13 40.54 -9.33
C ALA A 132 -4.21 39.32 -10.25
N SER A 133 -4.33 38.12 -9.67
CA SER A 133 -4.51 36.88 -10.43
C SER A 133 -5.72 36.99 -11.36
N THR A 134 -5.59 36.46 -12.59
CA THR A 134 -6.69 36.38 -13.56
C THR A 134 -7.58 35.17 -13.35
N ILE A 135 -7.22 34.24 -12.46
CA ILE A 135 -8.00 33.04 -12.18
C ILE A 135 -9.38 33.45 -11.67
N SER A 136 -10.40 33.11 -12.45
CA SER A 136 -11.80 33.35 -12.11
C SER A 136 -12.46 32.09 -11.56
N THR A 137 -12.07 30.93 -12.07
CA THR A 137 -12.65 29.62 -11.73
C THR A 137 -11.58 28.55 -11.58
N LEU A 138 -11.80 27.63 -10.64
CA LEU A 138 -11.07 26.38 -10.50
C LEU A 138 -12.05 25.22 -10.71
N SER A 139 -11.59 24.12 -11.28
CA SER A 139 -12.33 22.86 -11.37
C SER A 139 -11.41 21.68 -11.12
N LEU A 140 -12.02 20.59 -10.64
CA LEU A 140 -11.34 19.33 -10.33
C LEU A 140 -11.92 18.21 -11.19
N SER A 141 -11.05 17.31 -11.63
CA SER A 141 -11.43 16.08 -12.34
C SER A 141 -10.70 14.88 -11.74
N PRO A 142 -11.37 13.72 -11.57
CA PRO A 142 -12.80 13.49 -11.75
C PRO A 142 -13.67 14.27 -10.73
N THR A 143 -14.92 14.57 -11.10
CA THR A 143 -15.87 15.31 -10.23
C THR A 143 -16.49 14.46 -9.11
N SER A 144 -16.35 13.13 -9.21
CA SER A 144 -16.82 12.15 -8.22
C SER A 144 -15.82 10.99 -8.15
N PRO A 145 -14.61 11.21 -7.61
CA PRO A 145 -13.61 10.15 -7.46
C PRO A 145 -14.13 9.05 -6.54
N SER A 146 -13.91 7.80 -6.94
CA SER A 146 -14.13 6.61 -6.12
C SER A 146 -12.80 5.91 -5.89
N VAL A 147 -12.48 5.60 -4.65
CA VAL A 147 -11.21 4.97 -4.26
C VAL A 147 -11.47 3.89 -3.21
N ALA A 148 -10.84 2.73 -3.31
CA ALA A 148 -10.91 1.72 -2.24
C ALA A 148 -10.10 2.19 -1.03
N ALA A 149 -10.53 1.84 0.19
CA ALA A 149 -9.70 2.04 1.37
C ALA A 149 -8.31 1.38 1.17
N GLY A 150 -7.24 2.08 1.55
CA GLY A 150 -5.85 1.70 1.31
C GLY A 150 -5.30 2.05 -0.09
N SER A 151 -6.14 2.44 -1.05
CA SER A 151 -5.73 2.86 -2.41
C SER A 151 -5.68 4.38 -2.55
N SER A 152 -5.08 4.87 -3.64
CA SER A 152 -5.02 6.30 -3.95
C SER A 152 -5.48 6.62 -5.38
N THR A 153 -5.93 7.85 -5.59
CA THR A 153 -6.27 8.43 -6.89
C THR A 153 -5.80 9.88 -6.93
N THR A 154 -5.64 10.46 -8.12
CA THR A 154 -5.15 11.84 -8.27
C THR A 154 -6.23 12.71 -8.89
N LEU A 155 -6.45 13.87 -8.29
CA LEU A 155 -7.31 14.92 -8.82
C LEU A 155 -6.51 15.86 -9.72
N THR A 156 -7.00 16.07 -10.94
CA THR A 156 -6.47 17.07 -11.88
C THR A 156 -7.15 18.41 -11.64
N LEU A 157 -6.36 19.44 -11.33
CA LEU A 157 -6.80 20.83 -11.22
C LEU A 157 -6.78 21.54 -12.58
N SER A 158 -7.83 22.29 -12.90
CA SER A 158 -7.87 23.23 -14.02
C SER A 158 -8.26 24.62 -13.53
N ALA A 159 -7.53 25.64 -13.94
CA ALA A 159 -7.82 27.05 -13.66
C ALA A 159 -8.16 27.80 -14.95
N LYS A 160 -9.19 28.64 -14.91
CA LYS A 160 -9.61 29.47 -16.05
C LYS A 160 -9.83 30.92 -15.67
N ASP A 161 -9.55 31.82 -16.60
CA ASP A 161 -9.86 33.24 -16.48
C ASP A 161 -11.37 33.52 -16.72
N SER A 162 -11.77 34.79 -16.64
CA SER A 162 -13.17 35.20 -16.84
C SER A 162 -13.69 34.99 -18.27
N SER A 163 -12.79 34.75 -19.24
CA SER A 163 -13.14 34.43 -20.63
C SER A 163 -13.21 32.92 -20.90
N GLY A 164 -12.81 32.11 -19.91
CA GLY A 164 -12.77 30.65 -20.01
C GLY A 164 -11.45 30.09 -20.55
N ALA A 165 -10.43 30.92 -20.75
CA ALA A 165 -9.11 30.48 -21.19
C ALA A 165 -8.32 29.86 -20.03
N THR A 166 -7.56 28.79 -20.31
CA THR A 166 -6.75 28.10 -19.29
C THR A 166 -5.64 29.00 -18.78
N VAL A 167 -5.53 29.14 -17.46
CA VAL A 167 -4.44 29.85 -16.78
C VAL A 167 -3.47 28.82 -16.21
N ILE A 168 -2.18 28.92 -16.53
CA ILE A 168 -1.15 28.06 -15.96
C ILE A 168 -0.97 28.39 -14.48
N THR A 169 -1.02 27.37 -13.63
CA THR A 169 -0.89 27.46 -12.17
C THR A 169 0.43 26.88 -11.66
N SER A 170 0.72 27.09 -10.37
CA SER A 170 1.82 26.43 -9.65
C SER A 170 1.27 25.69 -8.44
N ASP A 171 1.77 24.48 -8.17
CA ASP A 171 1.36 23.72 -6.97
C ASP A 171 1.70 24.43 -5.67
N SER A 172 2.71 25.33 -5.68
CA SER A 172 3.13 26.09 -4.50
C SER A 172 2.07 27.07 -3.98
N THR A 173 1.09 27.46 -4.81
CA THR A 173 0.00 28.36 -4.40
C THR A 173 -1.27 27.60 -4.00
N MET A 174 -1.29 26.27 -4.17
CA MET A 174 -2.45 25.42 -3.96
C MET A 174 -2.45 24.76 -2.59
N THR A 175 -3.52 25.00 -1.83
CA THR A 175 -3.75 24.36 -0.53
C THR A 175 -4.84 23.31 -0.66
N TRP A 176 -4.50 22.05 -0.36
CA TRP A 176 -5.43 20.92 -0.40
C TRP A 176 -5.89 20.54 1.01
N THR A 177 -7.18 20.26 1.17
CA THR A 177 -7.77 19.84 2.45
C THR A 177 -8.81 18.75 2.26
N SER A 178 -8.95 17.86 3.24
CA SER A 178 -10.01 16.86 3.34
C SER A 178 -10.93 17.19 4.52
N SER A 179 -12.24 17.13 4.32
CA SER A 179 -13.23 17.37 5.38
C SER A 179 -13.24 16.29 6.47
N ASN A 180 -12.82 15.07 6.14
CA ASN A 180 -12.76 13.93 7.06
C ASN A 180 -11.55 13.05 6.75
N THR A 181 -10.47 13.25 7.51
CA THR A 181 -9.22 12.50 7.36
C THR A 181 -9.29 11.06 7.86
N SER A 182 -10.31 10.68 8.65
CA SER A 182 -10.52 9.27 9.01
C SER A 182 -11.17 8.47 7.87
N VAL A 183 -11.70 9.14 6.85
CA VAL A 183 -12.27 8.53 5.64
C VAL A 183 -11.31 8.66 4.47
N ALA A 184 -10.79 9.86 4.19
CA ALA A 184 -9.82 10.08 3.11
C ALA A 184 -8.84 11.21 3.44
N THR A 185 -7.57 11.05 3.06
CA THR A 185 -6.55 12.10 3.14
C THR A 185 -6.22 12.65 1.75
N VAL A 186 -5.61 13.83 1.69
CA VAL A 186 -5.14 14.43 0.43
C VAL A 186 -3.77 15.08 0.64
N ALA A 187 -2.84 14.83 -0.29
CA ALA A 187 -1.51 15.43 -0.31
C ALA A 187 -1.40 16.52 -1.39
N ALA A 188 -0.22 17.15 -1.48
CA ALA A 188 0.09 18.10 -2.55
C ALA A 188 -0.08 17.46 -3.94
N GLY A 189 -0.44 18.26 -4.95
CA GLY A 189 -0.74 17.77 -6.29
C GLY A 189 -2.07 17.01 -6.43
N GLY A 190 -2.92 17.03 -5.40
CA GLY A 190 -4.27 16.44 -5.46
C GLY A 190 -4.32 14.92 -5.30
N VAL A 191 -3.29 14.30 -4.72
CA VAL A 191 -3.28 12.85 -4.47
C VAL A 191 -4.17 12.53 -3.26
N VAL A 192 -5.29 11.86 -3.50
CA VAL A 192 -6.29 11.46 -2.50
C VAL A 192 -6.10 9.98 -2.14
N THR A 193 -5.99 9.67 -0.84
CA THR A 193 -5.84 8.29 -0.33
C THR A 193 -7.05 7.91 0.50
N GLY A 194 -7.66 6.75 0.22
CA GLY A 194 -8.77 6.20 1.00
C GLY A 194 -8.29 5.58 2.31
N VAL A 195 -8.94 5.90 3.43
CA VAL A 195 -8.63 5.38 4.78
C VAL A 195 -9.69 4.37 5.23
N ALA A 196 -10.96 4.74 5.17
CA ALA A 196 -12.09 3.89 5.58
C ALA A 196 -13.32 4.18 4.71
N ALA A 197 -14.22 3.21 4.60
CA ALA A 197 -15.43 3.36 3.80
C ALA A 197 -16.28 4.57 4.25
N GLY A 198 -16.74 5.39 3.30
CA GLY A 198 -17.48 6.60 3.58
C GLY A 198 -17.30 7.66 2.50
N THR A 199 -17.61 8.92 2.81
CA THR A 199 -17.36 10.05 1.92
C THR A 199 -16.58 11.16 2.61
N SER A 200 -15.73 11.87 1.85
CA SER A 200 -15.07 13.10 2.29
C SER A 200 -15.05 14.12 1.16
N THR A 201 -15.33 15.38 1.47
CA THR A 201 -15.12 16.49 0.54
C THR A 201 -13.64 16.85 0.51
N ILE A 202 -13.07 16.83 -0.70
CA ILE A 202 -11.71 17.30 -0.99
C ILE A 202 -11.81 18.68 -1.60
N THR A 203 -11.09 19.64 -1.02
CA THR A 203 -11.08 21.05 -1.44
C THR A 203 -9.67 21.48 -1.80
N VAL A 204 -9.53 22.20 -2.91
CA VAL A 204 -8.32 22.94 -3.25
C VAL A 204 -8.63 24.44 -3.23
N THR A 205 -7.74 25.24 -2.68
CA THR A 205 -7.81 26.70 -2.69
C THR A 205 -6.52 27.28 -3.23
N ASP A 206 -6.63 28.17 -4.21
CA ASP A 206 -5.52 28.97 -4.69
C ASP A 206 -5.37 30.22 -3.82
N SER A 207 -4.19 30.36 -3.21
CA SER A 207 -3.90 31.46 -2.27
C SER A 207 -3.77 32.83 -2.94
N GLU A 208 -3.50 32.88 -4.26
CA GLU A 208 -3.35 34.16 -4.99
C GLU A 208 -4.71 34.75 -5.40
N SER A 209 -5.58 33.95 -5.99
CA SER A 209 -6.91 34.37 -6.43
C SER A 209 -7.98 34.26 -5.35
N GLY A 210 -7.72 33.47 -4.29
CA GLY A 210 -8.69 33.13 -3.26
C GLY A 210 -9.83 32.23 -3.77
N LYS A 211 -9.68 31.65 -4.97
CA LYS A 211 -10.67 30.75 -5.57
C LYS A 211 -10.48 29.33 -5.05
N SER A 212 -11.59 28.60 -4.97
CA SER A 212 -11.60 27.21 -4.52
C SER A 212 -12.42 26.33 -5.44
N ALA A 213 -12.07 25.05 -5.49
CA ALA A 213 -12.89 23.98 -6.07
C ALA A 213 -13.01 22.84 -5.07
N SER A 214 -14.09 22.08 -5.16
CA SER A 214 -14.31 20.93 -4.27
C SER A 214 -15.02 19.79 -4.99
N VAL A 215 -14.70 18.57 -4.59
CA VAL A 215 -15.35 17.34 -5.04
C VAL A 215 -15.64 16.44 -3.84
N THR A 216 -16.67 15.61 -3.94
CA THR A 216 -16.92 14.56 -2.93
C THR A 216 -16.21 13.29 -3.38
N ALA A 217 -15.25 12.83 -2.59
CA ALA A 217 -14.63 11.53 -2.76
C ALA A 217 -15.39 10.46 -2.01
N THR A 218 -15.71 9.38 -2.71
CA THR A 218 -16.32 8.19 -2.13
C THR A 218 -15.22 7.16 -1.89
N VAL A 219 -15.06 6.76 -0.65
CA VAL A 219 -14.19 5.65 -0.29
C VAL A 219 -15.05 4.40 -0.17
N THR A 220 -14.81 3.43 -1.05
CA THR A 220 -15.44 2.12 -0.94
C THR A 220 -14.68 1.28 0.07
N SER A 221 -15.36 0.33 0.70
CA SER A 221 -14.66 -0.74 1.42
C SER A 221 -13.63 -1.39 0.50
N SER A 222 -12.50 -1.85 1.06
CA SER A 222 -11.45 -2.53 0.31
C SER A 222 -11.96 -3.88 -0.22
N GLY A 223 -12.58 -3.91 -1.40
CA GLY A 223 -13.01 -5.14 -2.06
C GLY A 223 -13.91 -6.05 -1.21
N THR A 224 -14.12 -7.27 -1.69
CA THR A 224 -14.76 -8.35 -0.91
C THR A 224 -13.82 -8.73 0.24
N THR A 225 -14.23 -8.53 1.48
CA THR A 225 -13.43 -8.90 2.65
C THR A 225 -13.43 -10.42 2.87
N ILE A 226 -12.51 -10.91 3.71
CA ILE A 226 -12.52 -12.33 4.10
C ILE A 226 -13.81 -12.70 4.85
N VAL A 227 -14.37 -11.76 5.62
CA VAL A 227 -15.66 -11.92 6.31
C VAL A 227 -16.80 -12.04 5.28
N ASP A 228 -16.78 -11.25 4.21
CA ASP A 228 -17.78 -11.35 3.14
C ASP A 228 -17.71 -12.70 2.42
N LEU A 229 -16.50 -13.19 2.10
CA LEU A 229 -16.31 -14.51 1.49
C LEU A 229 -16.74 -15.64 2.42
N ALA A 230 -16.44 -15.53 3.71
CA ALA A 230 -16.85 -16.49 4.73
C ALA A 230 -18.38 -16.57 4.81
N ASN A 231 -19.06 -15.43 4.90
CA ASN A 231 -20.51 -15.36 4.96
C ASN A 231 -21.18 -15.80 3.66
N ALA A 232 -20.58 -15.52 2.50
CA ALA A 232 -21.05 -16.03 1.21
C ALA A 232 -20.94 -17.56 1.14
N TYR A 233 -19.84 -18.15 1.63
CA TYR A 233 -19.70 -19.60 1.74
C TYR A 233 -20.76 -20.18 2.68
N ILE A 234 -20.87 -19.68 3.92
CA ILE A 234 -21.86 -20.16 4.90
C ILE A 234 -23.28 -20.08 4.34
N SER A 235 -23.65 -18.97 3.71
CA SER A 235 -24.99 -18.77 3.15
C SER A 235 -25.32 -19.72 1.99
N SER A 236 -24.30 -20.24 1.30
CA SER A 236 -24.49 -21.22 0.23
C SER A 236 -24.76 -22.65 0.74
N LEU A 237 -24.51 -22.91 2.02
CA LEU A 237 -24.62 -24.23 2.64
C LEU A 237 -26.04 -24.55 3.13
N SER A 238 -26.38 -25.84 3.18
CA SER A 238 -27.59 -26.30 3.88
C SER A 238 -27.48 -26.09 5.39
N SER A 239 -28.60 -26.08 6.12
CA SER A 239 -28.60 -25.91 7.59
C SER A 239 -27.72 -26.93 8.32
N THR A 240 -27.73 -28.19 7.89
CA THR A 240 -26.84 -29.24 8.44
C THR A 240 -25.38 -28.94 8.18
N GLN A 241 -25.03 -28.52 6.97
CA GLN A 241 -23.64 -28.14 6.63
C GLN A 241 -23.20 -26.88 7.37
N GLN A 242 -24.07 -25.88 7.54
CA GLN A 242 -23.78 -24.68 8.32
C GLN A 242 -23.43 -25.03 9.77
N ALA A 243 -24.17 -25.95 10.40
CA ALA A 243 -23.89 -26.40 11.77
C ALA A 243 -22.56 -27.14 11.91
N ALA A 244 -22.07 -27.79 10.84
CA ALA A 244 -20.77 -28.46 10.82
C ALA A 244 -19.62 -27.49 10.48
N VAL A 245 -19.89 -26.45 9.69
CA VAL A 245 -18.90 -25.45 9.26
C VAL A 245 -18.68 -24.36 10.28
N VAL A 246 -19.72 -23.88 10.98
CA VAL A 246 -19.59 -22.87 12.03
C VAL A 246 -19.72 -23.56 13.38
N VAL A 247 -18.59 -23.77 14.05
CA VAL A 247 -18.52 -24.42 15.36
C VAL A 247 -18.28 -23.39 16.46
N SER A 248 -18.59 -23.75 17.71
CA SER A 248 -18.42 -22.85 18.85
C SER A 248 -16.96 -22.43 19.03
N ALA A 249 -16.76 -21.15 19.38
CA ALA A 249 -15.45 -20.61 19.68
C ALA A 249 -14.88 -21.26 20.95
N SER A 250 -13.94 -22.19 20.78
CA SER A 250 -13.36 -22.95 21.90
C SER A 250 -11.99 -23.50 21.55
N ALA A 251 -11.15 -23.69 22.56
CA ALA A 251 -9.86 -24.35 22.44
C ALA A 251 -9.98 -25.76 21.83
N THR A 252 -11.00 -26.54 22.23
CA THR A 252 -11.25 -27.87 21.69
C THR A 252 -11.48 -27.85 20.18
N ASN A 253 -12.28 -26.90 19.68
CA ASN A 253 -12.53 -26.81 18.25
C ASN A 253 -11.31 -26.24 17.50
N ALA A 254 -10.63 -25.24 18.04
CA ALA A 254 -9.44 -24.67 17.43
C ALA A 254 -8.28 -25.68 17.32
N ALA A 255 -8.13 -26.57 18.30
CA ALA A 255 -7.16 -27.68 18.25
C ALA A 255 -7.59 -28.85 17.35
N LYS A 256 -8.81 -28.86 16.80
CA LYS A 256 -9.34 -29.99 16.03
C LYS A 256 -8.97 -29.90 14.54
N TRP A 257 -7.73 -30.26 14.24
CA TRP A 257 -7.18 -30.40 12.90
C TRP A 257 -6.25 -31.62 12.85
N SER A 258 -5.93 -32.10 11.64
CA SER A 258 -5.08 -33.28 11.45
C SER A 258 -4.45 -33.27 10.07
N ASN A 259 -3.28 -33.90 9.97
CA ASN A 259 -2.61 -34.22 8.71
C ASN A 259 -2.97 -35.60 8.15
N LEU A 260 -3.63 -36.46 8.93
CA LEU A 260 -3.91 -37.87 8.58
C LEU A 260 -5.03 -38.01 7.53
N PRO A 261 -5.02 -39.05 6.70
CA PRO A 261 -6.06 -39.26 5.71
C PRO A 261 -7.39 -39.53 6.42
N ALA A 262 -8.46 -38.89 5.95
CA ALA A 262 -9.81 -39.04 6.52
C ALA A 262 -10.85 -39.04 5.41
N THR A 263 -11.45 -40.21 5.17
CA THR A 263 -12.60 -40.33 4.29
C THR A 263 -13.79 -39.58 4.91
N PRO A 264 -14.40 -38.63 4.18
CA PRO A 264 -15.61 -37.96 4.66
C PRO A 264 -16.77 -38.95 4.83
N ALA A 265 -17.60 -38.72 5.85
CA ALA A 265 -18.92 -39.34 5.94
C ALA A 265 -19.84 -38.84 4.82
N SER A 266 -21.02 -39.44 4.67
CA SER A 266 -21.98 -39.09 3.61
C SER A 266 -22.49 -37.65 3.69
N ASP A 267 -22.48 -37.04 4.88
CA ASP A 267 -22.83 -35.64 5.11
C ASP A 267 -21.63 -34.69 4.94
N GLY A 268 -20.47 -35.22 4.54
CA GLY A 268 -19.23 -34.50 4.34
C GLY A 268 -18.41 -34.25 5.61
N THR A 269 -18.88 -34.67 6.80
CA THR A 269 -18.15 -34.48 8.06
C THR A 269 -17.13 -35.60 8.32
N ASN A 270 -16.25 -35.41 9.32
CA ASN A 270 -15.44 -36.50 9.88
C ASN A 270 -15.08 -36.22 11.35
N THR A 271 -14.34 -37.13 11.99
CA THR A 271 -13.95 -37.03 13.41
C THR A 271 -12.64 -36.29 13.66
N LEU A 272 -11.75 -36.18 12.66
CA LEU A 272 -10.41 -35.61 12.77
C LEU A 272 -10.36 -34.09 12.52
N ARG A 273 -11.38 -33.52 11.86
CA ARG A 273 -11.43 -32.10 11.48
C ARG A 273 -12.81 -31.52 11.74
N ASN A 274 -12.88 -30.21 11.91
CA ASN A 274 -14.13 -29.47 11.80
C ASN A 274 -14.50 -29.25 10.33
N GLY A 275 -15.75 -28.85 10.10
CA GLY A 275 -16.20 -28.43 8.79
C GLY A 275 -16.77 -29.56 7.93
N VAL A 276 -16.98 -29.21 6.67
CA VAL A 276 -17.57 -30.06 5.65
C VAL A 276 -16.57 -30.24 4.52
N SER A 277 -16.46 -31.47 4.03
CA SER A 277 -15.57 -31.84 2.93
C SER A 277 -16.01 -31.20 1.61
N TYR A 278 -15.05 -30.64 0.87
CA TYR A 278 -15.19 -30.12 -0.47
C TYR A 278 -15.85 -31.12 -1.42
N SER A 279 -15.54 -32.42 -1.28
CA SER A 279 -16.16 -33.51 -2.06
C SER A 279 -17.69 -33.57 -1.95
N SER A 280 -18.27 -33.15 -0.82
CA SER A 280 -19.71 -33.20 -0.55
C SER A 280 -20.47 -31.94 -0.99
N LEU A 281 -19.75 -30.91 -1.44
CA LEU A 281 -20.32 -29.63 -1.80
C LEU A 281 -20.92 -29.64 -3.21
N THR A 282 -22.01 -28.88 -3.40
CA THR A 282 -22.54 -28.56 -4.72
C THR A 282 -21.59 -27.66 -5.50
N THR A 283 -21.78 -27.51 -6.82
CA THR A 283 -20.92 -26.66 -7.66
C THR A 283 -20.84 -25.21 -7.15
N ALA A 284 -21.97 -24.61 -6.78
CA ALA A 284 -21.98 -23.24 -6.26
C ALA A 284 -21.25 -23.10 -4.92
N GLN A 285 -21.43 -24.09 -4.02
CA GLN A 285 -20.72 -24.15 -2.74
C GLN A 285 -19.20 -24.32 -2.94
N LYS A 286 -18.78 -25.15 -3.91
CA LYS A 286 -17.37 -25.33 -4.28
C LYS A 286 -16.74 -24.02 -4.76
N THR A 287 -17.44 -23.23 -5.57
CA THR A 287 -16.96 -21.90 -5.98
C THR A 287 -16.76 -20.98 -4.79
N ALA A 288 -17.73 -20.90 -3.87
CA ALA A 288 -17.61 -20.07 -2.68
C ALA A 288 -16.47 -20.54 -1.74
N PHE A 289 -16.31 -21.85 -1.58
CA PHE A 289 -15.19 -22.47 -0.85
C PHE A 289 -13.85 -22.04 -1.44
N ILE A 290 -13.67 -22.17 -2.76
CA ILE A 290 -12.39 -21.84 -3.42
C ILE A 290 -12.08 -20.35 -3.33
N ASN A 291 -13.07 -19.48 -3.54
CA ASN A 291 -12.88 -18.04 -3.41
C ASN A 291 -12.40 -17.65 -2.00
N LEU A 292 -12.99 -18.26 -0.96
CA LEU A 292 -12.58 -18.05 0.43
C LEU A 292 -11.15 -18.55 0.67
N VAL A 293 -10.84 -19.79 0.26
CA VAL A 293 -9.51 -20.39 0.45
C VAL A 293 -8.42 -19.59 -0.26
N GLN A 294 -8.66 -19.18 -1.51
CA GLN A 294 -7.71 -18.39 -2.28
C GLN A 294 -7.46 -17.02 -1.65
N ALA A 295 -8.51 -16.37 -1.13
CA ALA A 295 -8.36 -15.10 -0.44
C ALA A 295 -7.63 -15.21 0.91
N ALA A 296 -7.90 -16.27 1.69
CA ALA A 296 -7.27 -16.50 2.99
C ALA A 296 -5.78 -16.83 2.86
N ILE A 297 -5.44 -17.74 1.93
CA ILE A 297 -4.08 -18.26 1.78
C ILE A 297 -3.23 -17.30 0.93
N GLY A 298 -3.83 -16.54 0.02
CA GLY A 298 -3.11 -15.71 -0.94
C GLY A 298 -2.52 -16.50 -2.11
N THR A 299 -2.03 -15.81 -3.13
CA THR A 299 -1.66 -16.42 -4.43
C THR A 299 -0.61 -17.53 -4.32
N ASN A 300 0.51 -17.26 -3.63
CA ASN A 300 1.61 -18.21 -3.54
C ASN A 300 1.24 -19.45 -2.73
N GLY A 301 0.58 -19.27 -1.59
CA GLY A 301 0.14 -20.42 -0.79
C GLY A 301 -1.00 -21.18 -1.46
N TYR A 302 -1.88 -20.51 -2.23
CA TYR A 302 -2.94 -21.19 -3.00
C TYR A 302 -2.34 -22.08 -4.09
N ASP A 303 -1.31 -21.63 -4.81
CA ASP A 303 -0.60 -22.47 -5.76
C ASP A 303 -0.06 -23.72 -5.06
N GLN A 304 0.68 -23.57 -3.96
CA GLN A 304 1.20 -24.72 -3.20
C GLN A 304 0.09 -25.66 -2.70
N TRP A 305 -1.00 -25.11 -2.14
CA TRP A 305 -2.16 -25.89 -1.70
C TRP A 305 -2.77 -26.71 -2.83
N THR A 306 -2.88 -26.14 -4.04
CA THR A 306 -3.37 -26.91 -5.22
C THR A 306 -2.42 -28.03 -5.63
N GLN A 307 -1.10 -27.81 -5.55
CA GLN A 307 -0.13 -28.86 -5.86
C GLN A 307 -0.21 -30.01 -4.84
N ILE A 308 -0.44 -29.72 -3.56
CA ILE A 308 -0.61 -30.76 -2.52
C ILE A 308 -1.91 -31.53 -2.73
N ARG A 309 -3.02 -30.86 -3.10
CA ARG A 309 -4.25 -31.56 -3.52
C ARG A 309 -4.02 -32.47 -4.72
N ALA A 310 -3.21 -32.05 -5.68
CA ALA A 310 -2.82 -32.91 -6.80
C ALA A 310 -2.05 -34.14 -6.32
N SER A 311 -1.19 -34.00 -5.31
CA SER A 311 -0.49 -35.10 -4.64
C SER A 311 -1.48 -36.09 -4.03
N ASP A 312 -2.50 -35.60 -3.30
CA ASP A 312 -3.51 -36.48 -2.69
C ASP A 312 -4.39 -37.19 -3.73
N ASN A 313 -4.66 -36.56 -4.87
CA ASN A 313 -5.31 -37.22 -6.01
C ASN A 313 -4.42 -38.30 -6.63
N TYR A 314 -3.12 -38.04 -6.72
CA TYR A 314 -2.14 -39.03 -7.20
C TYR A 314 -2.07 -40.24 -6.25
N LEU A 315 -2.09 -40.02 -4.93
CA LEU A 315 -2.21 -41.09 -3.93
C LEU A 315 -3.54 -41.85 -4.08
N GLY A 316 -4.65 -41.13 -4.28
CA GLY A 316 -5.98 -41.69 -4.45
C GLY A 316 -6.12 -42.62 -5.65
N ALA A 317 -5.30 -42.44 -6.69
CA ALA A 317 -5.24 -43.35 -7.83
C ALA A 317 -4.63 -44.72 -7.46
N SER A 318 -3.85 -44.80 -6.38
CA SER A 318 -3.16 -46.02 -5.93
C SER A 318 -3.76 -46.62 -4.65
N ARG A 319 -4.38 -45.82 -3.78
CA ARG A 319 -4.94 -46.28 -2.51
C ARG A 319 -6.22 -45.52 -2.16
N SER A 320 -7.27 -46.25 -1.80
CA SER A 320 -8.52 -45.66 -1.33
C SER A 320 -8.33 -44.89 -0.02
N GLY A 321 -9.16 -43.87 0.20
CA GLY A 321 -9.08 -43.00 1.38
C GLY A 321 -8.23 -41.73 1.19
N TYR A 322 -7.65 -41.54 0.00
CA TYR A 322 -6.88 -40.35 -0.38
C TYR A 322 -7.57 -39.63 -1.53
N SER A 323 -7.71 -38.32 -1.43
CA SER A 323 -8.23 -37.47 -2.49
C SER A 323 -7.92 -36.01 -2.19
N GLY A 324 -7.54 -35.27 -3.24
CA GLY A 324 -7.46 -33.83 -3.20
C GLY A 324 -8.81 -33.15 -2.97
N ASP A 325 -9.94 -33.86 -3.04
CA ASP A 325 -11.25 -33.32 -2.69
C ASP A 325 -11.64 -33.53 -1.21
N TYR A 326 -10.82 -34.24 -0.43
CA TYR A 326 -11.00 -34.37 1.03
C TYR A 326 -10.40 -33.18 1.78
N GLN A 327 -10.84 -31.98 1.38
CA GLN A 327 -10.45 -30.69 1.95
C GLN A 327 -11.62 -30.07 2.70
N TYR A 328 -11.36 -29.34 3.77
CA TYR A 328 -12.35 -28.89 4.74
C TYR A 328 -12.14 -27.41 5.04
N VAL A 329 -13.25 -26.70 5.19
CA VAL A 329 -13.28 -25.34 5.76
C VAL A 329 -14.18 -25.35 6.98
N ALA A 330 -13.71 -24.75 8.06
CA ALA A 330 -14.49 -24.49 9.27
C ALA A 330 -14.18 -23.11 9.85
N PHE A 331 -15.14 -22.57 10.58
CA PHE A 331 -15.02 -21.37 11.38
C PHE A 331 -15.24 -21.73 12.84
N VAL A 332 -14.24 -21.45 13.67
CA VAL A 332 -14.33 -21.56 15.12
C VAL A 332 -14.73 -20.17 15.63
N GLY A 333 -16.00 -20.02 15.98
CA GLY A 333 -16.66 -18.72 16.14
C GLY A 333 -17.34 -18.25 14.85
N THR A 334 -18.22 -17.26 14.97
CA THR A 334 -18.95 -16.69 13.82
C THR A 334 -18.10 -15.64 13.11
N PRO A 335 -17.84 -15.76 11.80
CA PRO A 335 -17.15 -14.72 11.03
C PRO A 335 -17.85 -13.38 11.15
N SER A 336 -17.13 -12.35 11.60
CA SER A 336 -17.66 -11.03 11.90
C SER A 336 -16.59 -9.98 11.74
N THR A 337 -16.98 -8.76 11.38
CA THR A 337 -16.07 -7.61 11.30
C THR A 337 -15.71 -7.01 12.67
N SER A 338 -16.28 -7.52 13.76
CA SER A 338 -16.09 -7.01 15.12
C SER A 338 -15.75 -8.06 16.18
N GLY A 339 -16.01 -9.34 15.90
CA GLY A 339 -15.76 -10.44 16.82
C GLY A 339 -14.50 -11.21 16.46
N ASN A 340 -14.03 -12.03 17.40
CA ASN A 340 -12.89 -12.90 17.19
C ASN A 340 -13.33 -14.24 16.61
N TRP A 341 -12.62 -14.74 15.61
CA TRP A 341 -12.93 -16.02 14.97
C TRP A 341 -11.68 -16.62 14.31
N LEU A 342 -11.70 -17.94 14.13
CA LEU A 342 -10.60 -18.65 13.50
C LEU A 342 -11.11 -19.43 12.28
N LEU A 343 -10.44 -19.25 11.15
CA LEU A 343 -10.64 -20.01 9.93
C LEU A 343 -9.68 -21.21 9.90
N GLN A 344 -10.24 -22.41 9.81
CA GLN A 344 -9.50 -23.64 9.57
C GLN A 344 -9.65 -24.06 8.11
N ILE A 345 -8.54 -24.28 7.42
CA ILE A 345 -8.49 -24.90 6.10
C ILE A 345 -7.67 -26.17 6.24
N GLY A 346 -8.27 -27.34 6.05
CA GLY A 346 -7.63 -28.61 6.39
C GLY A 346 -7.87 -29.73 5.38
N GLY A 347 -7.01 -30.74 5.40
CA GLY A 347 -7.07 -31.94 4.56
C GLY A 347 -5.95 -32.91 4.93
N HIS A 348 -5.86 -34.04 4.23
CA HIS A 348 -4.63 -34.83 4.24
C HIS A 348 -3.50 -33.92 3.74
N HIS A 349 -2.37 -33.83 4.44
CA HIS A 349 -1.25 -32.94 4.08
C HIS A 349 -1.50 -31.41 4.02
N ASN A 350 -2.66 -30.90 4.42
CA ASN A 350 -2.90 -29.46 4.53
C ASN A 350 -3.55 -29.15 5.87
N ALA A 351 -2.98 -28.23 6.64
CA ALA A 351 -3.69 -27.63 7.76
C ALA A 351 -3.20 -26.20 7.98
N HIS A 352 -4.11 -25.25 7.77
CA HIS A 352 -3.88 -23.83 7.95
C HIS A 352 -4.89 -23.31 8.97
N ASN A 353 -4.41 -22.54 9.93
CA ASN A 353 -5.24 -21.90 10.95
C ASN A 353 -4.98 -20.40 10.91
N TYR A 354 -6.02 -19.63 10.59
CA TYR A 354 -5.96 -18.17 10.49
C TYR A 354 -6.87 -17.56 11.53
N TYR A 355 -6.31 -16.75 12.43
CA TYR A 355 -7.07 -16.09 13.47
C TYR A 355 -7.34 -14.62 13.10
N TYR A 356 -8.57 -14.19 13.29
CA TYR A 356 -9.01 -12.84 12.98
C TYR A 356 -9.61 -12.15 14.22
N THR A 357 -9.19 -10.90 14.47
CA THR A 357 -9.90 -9.95 15.33
C THR A 357 -10.71 -9.03 14.43
N GLY A 358 -12.01 -9.28 14.36
CA GLY A 358 -12.89 -8.62 13.40
C GLY A 358 -12.48 -8.93 11.96
N ASN A 359 -12.06 -7.91 11.22
CA ASN A 359 -11.61 -8.04 9.83
C ASN A 359 -10.07 -8.04 9.67
N THR A 360 -9.32 -8.02 10.78
CA THR A 360 -7.85 -8.01 10.78
C THR A 360 -7.34 -9.42 10.98
N LEU A 361 -6.39 -9.85 10.15
CA LEU A 361 -5.68 -11.12 10.31
C LEU A 361 -4.57 -10.94 11.36
N ASP A 362 -4.66 -11.62 12.49
CA ASP A 362 -3.66 -11.48 13.58
C ASP A 362 -2.57 -12.56 13.51
N THR A 363 -2.94 -13.80 13.17
CA THR A 363 -1.98 -14.89 13.02
C THR A 363 -2.35 -15.84 11.88
N THR A 364 -1.34 -16.39 11.22
CA THR A 364 -1.45 -17.40 10.15
C THR A 364 -0.92 -18.76 10.58
N THR A 365 -0.74 -18.94 11.90
CA THR A 365 -0.12 -20.12 12.50
C THR A 365 -1.01 -20.72 13.60
N PRO A 366 -0.97 -22.06 13.78
CA PRO A 366 -0.06 -22.99 13.14
C PRO A 366 -0.47 -23.42 11.73
N TYR A 367 0.57 -23.75 10.97
CA TYR A 367 0.54 -24.14 9.58
C TYR A 367 1.28 -25.47 9.44
N PHE A 368 0.66 -26.46 8.82
CA PHE A 368 1.27 -27.76 8.56
C PHE A 368 1.05 -28.15 7.10
N LEU A 369 2.11 -28.67 6.47
CA LEU A 369 2.03 -29.30 5.16
C LEU A 369 2.70 -30.68 5.13
N GLY A 370 2.21 -31.52 4.22
CA GLY A 370 2.86 -32.77 3.84
C GLY A 370 2.93 -32.94 2.33
N VAL A 371 3.70 -33.93 1.86
CA VAL A 371 3.63 -34.37 0.46
C VAL A 371 4.15 -35.78 0.29
N GLU A 372 3.37 -36.59 -0.44
CA GLU A 372 3.77 -37.92 -0.88
C GLU A 372 3.26 -38.20 -2.30
N PRO A 373 4.12 -38.56 -3.26
CA PRO A 373 5.59 -38.52 -3.20
C PRO A 373 6.14 -37.08 -3.35
N GLN A 374 7.45 -36.88 -3.14
CA GLN A 374 8.11 -35.57 -3.23
C GLN A 374 7.98 -34.88 -4.61
N THR A 375 7.98 -35.69 -5.66
CA THR A 375 7.88 -35.27 -7.07
C THR A 375 7.01 -36.27 -7.82
N PHE A 376 6.07 -35.79 -8.63
CA PHE A 376 5.18 -36.65 -9.41
C PHE A 376 4.66 -35.94 -10.66
N THR A 377 4.16 -36.73 -11.61
CA THR A 377 3.42 -36.23 -12.76
C THR A 377 1.98 -36.73 -12.69
N TYR A 378 1.03 -35.80 -12.73
CA TYR A 378 -0.40 -36.10 -12.71
C TYR A 378 -1.11 -35.26 -13.77
N ASN A 379 -1.92 -35.90 -14.62
CA ASN A 379 -2.60 -35.27 -15.76
C ASN A 379 -1.65 -34.41 -16.65
N SER A 380 -0.48 -34.95 -16.97
CA SER A 380 0.57 -34.31 -17.78
C SER A 380 1.24 -33.07 -17.16
N THR A 381 0.99 -32.77 -15.89
CA THR A 381 1.67 -31.72 -15.14
C THR A 381 2.61 -32.33 -14.10
N SER A 382 3.85 -31.84 -14.04
CA SER A 382 4.84 -32.24 -13.03
C SER A 382 4.80 -31.30 -11.83
N TYR A 383 4.79 -31.85 -10.63
CA TYR A 383 4.64 -31.13 -9.37
C TYR A 383 5.81 -31.38 -8.43
N THR A 384 6.19 -30.34 -7.68
CA THR A 384 7.27 -30.38 -6.67
C THR A 384 6.91 -29.53 -5.43
N PRO A 385 5.82 -29.87 -4.71
CA PRO A 385 5.09 -28.92 -3.85
C PRO A 385 5.91 -28.30 -2.71
N LEU A 386 6.87 -29.07 -2.14
CA LEU A 386 7.71 -28.66 -1.01
C LEU A 386 9.19 -28.45 -1.37
N LEU A 387 9.51 -28.28 -2.66
CA LEU A 387 10.90 -28.17 -3.11
C LEU A 387 11.61 -26.94 -2.55
N ALA A 388 10.92 -25.80 -2.45
CA ALA A 388 11.50 -24.57 -1.89
C ALA A 388 11.89 -24.76 -0.41
N GLN A 389 10.98 -25.35 0.38
CA GLN A 389 11.18 -25.67 1.80
C GLN A 389 12.35 -26.64 1.98
N ARG A 390 12.37 -27.73 1.21
CA ARG A 390 13.46 -28.72 1.24
C ARG A 390 14.79 -28.07 0.88
N ASN A 391 14.85 -27.28 -0.20
CA ASN A 391 16.10 -26.67 -0.65
C ASN A 391 16.61 -25.58 0.30
N GLY A 392 15.69 -24.79 0.90
CA GLY A 392 16.06 -23.82 1.93
C GLY A 392 16.77 -24.48 3.11
N MET A 393 16.17 -25.54 3.67
CA MET A 393 16.76 -26.29 4.78
C MET A 393 18.04 -27.02 4.37
N TYR A 394 18.05 -27.65 3.19
CA TYR A 394 19.22 -28.35 2.66
C TYR A 394 20.42 -27.41 2.49
N ASN A 395 20.22 -26.26 1.84
CA ASN A 395 21.29 -25.31 1.58
C ASN A 395 21.82 -24.71 2.88
N LEU A 396 20.95 -24.39 3.84
CA LEU A 396 21.35 -23.91 5.16
C LEU A 396 22.22 -24.96 5.87
N VAL A 397 21.75 -26.19 6.03
CA VAL A 397 22.48 -27.22 6.79
C VAL A 397 23.79 -27.61 6.09
N ASN A 398 23.79 -27.76 4.76
CA ASN A 398 25.01 -28.15 4.02
C ASN A 398 26.01 -26.99 3.86
N SER A 399 25.64 -25.75 4.23
CA SER A 399 26.58 -24.64 4.32
C SER A 399 27.36 -24.63 5.64
N LEU A 400 26.94 -25.41 6.65
CA LEU A 400 27.59 -25.46 7.95
C LEU A 400 28.93 -26.20 7.88
N THR A 401 29.95 -25.66 8.55
CA THR A 401 31.23 -26.36 8.74
C THR A 401 31.07 -27.58 9.65
N SER A 402 32.03 -28.50 9.67
CA SER A 402 31.99 -29.70 10.53
C SER A 402 31.81 -29.37 12.03
N THR A 403 32.43 -28.29 12.51
CA THR A 403 32.27 -27.83 13.90
C THR A 403 30.87 -27.27 14.15
N GLN A 404 30.32 -26.52 13.19
CA GLN A 404 28.96 -26.00 13.29
C GLN A 404 27.93 -27.12 13.21
N LEU A 405 28.12 -28.12 12.35
CA LEU A 405 27.28 -29.32 12.30
C LEU A 405 27.30 -30.06 13.64
N THR A 406 28.46 -30.22 14.27
CA THR A 406 28.55 -30.84 15.60
C THR A 406 27.71 -30.07 16.63
N SER A 407 27.70 -28.73 16.56
CA SER A 407 26.92 -27.86 17.45
C SER A 407 25.42 -27.86 17.13
N ALA A 408 25.06 -28.00 15.86
CA ALA A 408 23.68 -28.04 15.38
C ALA A 408 23.01 -29.41 15.57
N LYS A 409 23.80 -30.47 15.80
CA LYS A 409 23.30 -31.85 15.88
C LYS A 409 22.46 -32.08 17.15
N LEU A 410 21.22 -32.51 16.96
CA LEU A 410 20.36 -32.99 18.03
C LEU A 410 20.73 -34.43 18.42
N THR A 411 20.63 -34.73 19.72
CA THR A 411 20.80 -36.08 20.26
C THR A 411 19.58 -36.95 20.03
N SER A 412 18.39 -36.34 19.93
CA SER A 412 17.13 -37.03 19.68
C SER A 412 16.95 -37.30 18.19
N SER A 413 16.35 -38.45 17.87
CA SER A 413 15.84 -38.78 16.54
C SER A 413 14.35 -38.44 16.44
N PHE A 414 13.89 -38.11 15.23
CA PHE A 414 12.51 -37.71 14.96
C PHE A 414 11.95 -38.56 13.82
N SER A 415 10.73 -39.05 13.98
CA SER A 415 9.98 -39.74 12.91
C SER A 415 8.85 -38.88 12.35
N ASP A 416 8.57 -37.74 12.97
CA ASP A 416 7.57 -36.74 12.56
C ASP A 416 7.99 -35.37 13.09
N VAL A 417 7.25 -34.33 12.73
CA VAL A 417 7.39 -33.01 13.36
C VAL A 417 7.08 -33.12 14.85
N TYR A 418 7.85 -32.40 15.67
CA TYR A 418 7.75 -32.36 17.12
C TYR A 418 6.48 -31.64 17.58
N LEU A 419 6.10 -30.52 16.93
CA LEU A 419 4.89 -29.74 17.23
C LEU A 419 3.83 -29.85 16.12
N GLY A 420 3.53 -31.09 15.70
CA GLY A 420 2.42 -31.39 14.80
C GLY A 420 1.03 -31.34 15.46
N PRO A 421 -0.01 -31.82 14.76
CA PRO A 421 -1.37 -31.89 15.31
C PRO A 421 -1.42 -32.59 16.68
N GLY A 422 -2.22 -32.04 17.60
CA GLY A 422 -2.35 -32.55 18.98
C GLY A 422 -1.26 -32.07 19.95
N LYS A 423 -0.36 -31.19 19.48
CA LYS A 423 0.63 -30.46 20.30
C LYS A 423 0.34 -28.96 20.29
N ASP A 424 -0.93 -28.60 20.42
CA ASP A 424 -1.42 -27.27 20.07
C ASP A 424 -1.04 -26.19 21.09
N ALA A 425 -0.90 -26.54 22.37
CA ALA A 425 -0.64 -25.59 23.44
C ALA A 425 0.79 -25.04 23.42
N ARG A 426 0.96 -23.77 23.77
CA ARG A 426 2.28 -23.12 23.89
C ARG A 426 3.23 -23.83 24.86
N SER A 427 2.70 -24.50 25.88
CA SER A 427 3.52 -25.30 26.80
C SER A 427 4.22 -26.50 26.13
N ASN A 428 3.84 -26.86 24.90
CA ASN A 428 4.50 -27.93 24.16
C ASN A 428 5.84 -27.51 23.55
N PHE A 429 6.08 -26.21 23.36
CA PHE A 429 7.37 -25.75 22.85
C PHE A 429 8.50 -26.03 23.86
N PRO A 430 9.70 -26.47 23.40
CA PRO A 430 10.82 -26.65 24.30
C PRO A 430 11.24 -25.34 24.97
N THR A 431 11.56 -25.43 26.25
CA THR A 431 12.05 -24.33 27.10
C THR A 431 13.55 -24.46 27.38
N GLY A 432 14.23 -23.33 27.61
CA GLY A 432 15.67 -23.29 27.90
C GLY A 432 16.55 -23.14 26.66
N THR A 433 17.85 -23.39 26.80
CA THR A 433 18.85 -23.28 25.71
C THR A 433 19.54 -24.60 25.37
N SER A 434 19.51 -25.58 26.27
CA SER A 434 20.12 -26.88 26.06
C SER A 434 19.45 -27.65 24.92
N GLY A 435 20.25 -28.19 23.99
CA GLY A 435 19.74 -29.03 22.90
C GLY A 435 18.92 -28.28 21.83
N ARG A 436 19.10 -26.97 21.68
CA ARG A 436 18.42 -26.16 20.65
C ARG A 436 19.18 -26.07 19.32
N GLY A 437 20.43 -26.53 19.28
CA GLY A 437 21.29 -26.48 18.09
C GLY A 437 22.27 -25.31 18.12
N ILE A 438 22.69 -24.85 16.94
CA ILE A 438 23.64 -23.74 16.81
C ILE A 438 22.91 -22.40 16.73
N LEU A 439 23.42 -21.39 17.43
CA LEU A 439 22.86 -20.05 17.44
C LEU A 439 23.24 -19.29 16.16
N ALA A 440 22.28 -18.61 15.52
CA ALA A 440 22.48 -17.91 14.26
C ALA A 440 23.50 -16.76 14.35
N SER A 441 23.65 -16.12 15.51
CA SER A 441 24.71 -15.12 15.74
C SER A 441 26.13 -15.67 15.66
N SER A 442 26.31 -17.00 15.72
CA SER A 442 27.60 -17.67 15.50
C SER A 442 27.82 -18.12 14.05
N LEU A 443 26.84 -17.92 13.17
CA LEU A 443 26.92 -18.24 11.75
C LEU A 443 27.55 -17.07 10.97
N THR A 444 28.14 -17.37 9.81
CA THR A 444 28.64 -16.34 8.89
C THR A 444 27.48 -15.56 8.27
N SER A 445 27.74 -14.35 7.75
CA SER A 445 26.70 -13.56 7.07
C SER A 445 26.04 -14.31 5.89
N THR A 446 26.81 -15.13 5.16
CA THR A 446 26.28 -15.98 4.09
C THR A 446 25.33 -17.05 4.63
N GLN A 447 25.70 -17.71 5.73
CA GLN A 447 24.85 -18.71 6.39
C GLN A 447 23.58 -18.08 7.00
N GLN A 448 23.69 -16.87 7.58
CA GLN A 448 22.53 -16.12 8.06
C GLN A 448 21.58 -15.75 6.91
N THR A 449 22.14 -15.45 5.72
CA THR A 449 21.33 -15.21 4.52
C THR A 449 20.57 -16.47 4.11
N LEU A 450 21.25 -17.63 4.11
CA LEU A 450 20.60 -18.91 3.85
C LEU A 450 19.53 -19.26 4.89
N LEU A 451 19.73 -18.89 6.17
CA LEU A 451 18.73 -19.04 7.21
C LEU A 451 17.48 -18.20 6.92
N LYS A 452 17.65 -16.93 6.54
CA LYS A 452 16.53 -16.08 6.12
C LYS A 452 15.81 -16.66 4.90
N THR A 453 16.54 -17.13 3.90
CA THR A 453 15.96 -17.82 2.73
C THR A 453 15.19 -19.07 3.12
N ALA A 454 15.70 -19.87 4.08
CA ALA A 454 14.99 -21.02 4.59
C ALA A 454 13.67 -20.61 5.26
N ILE A 455 13.68 -19.61 6.16
CA ILE A 455 12.47 -19.08 6.82
C ILE A 455 11.44 -18.58 5.79
N ALA A 456 11.90 -17.82 4.79
CA ALA A 456 11.05 -17.25 3.74
C ALA A 456 10.25 -18.31 2.96
N ALA A 457 10.79 -19.53 2.79
CA ALA A 457 10.09 -20.61 2.09
C ALA A 457 8.75 -21.01 2.74
N TRP A 458 8.53 -20.70 4.03
CA TRP A 458 7.22 -20.85 4.68
C TRP A 458 6.46 -19.52 4.70
N VAL A 459 7.13 -18.46 5.12
CA VAL A 459 6.51 -17.16 5.38
C VAL A 459 5.93 -16.51 4.11
N ASP A 460 6.56 -16.70 2.95
CA ASP A 460 6.18 -16.07 1.69
C ASP A 460 4.89 -16.64 1.08
N THR A 461 4.38 -17.72 1.68
CA THR A 461 3.08 -18.30 1.35
C THR A 461 1.93 -17.65 2.13
N SER A 462 2.23 -16.76 3.09
CA SER A 462 1.26 -16.05 3.91
C SER A 462 0.94 -14.66 3.36
N ALA A 463 -0.29 -14.18 3.58
CA ALA A 463 -0.66 -12.79 3.34
C ALA A 463 0.13 -11.79 4.22
N GLU A 464 0.61 -12.23 5.37
CA GLU A 464 1.40 -11.44 6.35
C GLU A 464 2.92 -11.61 6.19
N ALA A 465 3.38 -12.01 5.00
CA ALA A 465 4.78 -12.37 4.77
C ALA A 465 5.77 -11.28 5.21
N SER A 466 5.51 -10.01 4.86
CA SER A 466 6.40 -8.89 5.21
C SER A 466 6.50 -8.65 6.72
N THR A 467 5.37 -8.81 7.44
CA THR A 467 5.29 -8.68 8.90
C THR A 467 6.16 -9.73 9.58
N TYR A 468 5.96 -11.01 9.23
CA TYR A 468 6.73 -12.12 9.80
C TYR A 468 8.21 -12.09 9.41
N GLN A 469 8.54 -11.77 8.15
CA GLN A 469 9.94 -11.64 7.73
C GLN A 469 10.67 -10.58 8.55
N SER A 470 10.08 -9.39 8.71
CA SER A 470 10.68 -8.29 9.47
C SER A 470 10.87 -8.67 10.94
N LEU A 471 9.86 -9.31 11.54
CA LEU A 471 9.93 -9.81 12.92
C LEU A 471 11.06 -10.83 13.08
N TYR A 472 11.05 -11.90 12.27
CA TYR A 472 12.01 -12.98 12.39
C TYR A 472 13.44 -12.55 12.03
N GLU A 473 13.61 -11.58 11.13
CA GLU A 473 14.91 -10.96 10.86
C GLU A 473 15.42 -10.15 12.06
N SER A 474 14.56 -9.40 12.74
CA SER A 474 14.93 -8.63 13.93
C SER A 474 15.38 -9.54 15.10
N GLU A 475 14.86 -10.76 15.14
CA GLU A 475 15.17 -11.77 16.16
C GLU A 475 16.26 -12.77 15.75
N LEU A 476 16.76 -12.66 14.52
CA LEU A 476 17.58 -13.70 13.88
C LEU A 476 18.78 -14.10 14.74
N ALA A 477 19.44 -13.14 15.39
CA ALA A 477 20.61 -13.40 16.25
C ALA A 477 20.33 -14.35 17.44
N SER A 478 19.07 -14.45 17.85
CA SER A 478 18.57 -15.30 18.95
C SER A 478 17.92 -16.61 18.44
N THR A 479 17.98 -16.87 17.14
CA THR A 479 17.38 -18.04 16.49
C THR A 479 18.38 -19.18 16.39
N TYR A 480 17.94 -20.39 16.72
CA TYR A 480 18.76 -21.59 16.64
C TYR A 480 18.42 -22.41 15.39
N VAL A 481 19.44 -23.09 14.87
CA VAL A 481 19.32 -24.07 13.77
C VAL A 481 19.78 -25.42 14.30
N ALA A 482 18.96 -26.44 14.12
CA ALA A 482 19.28 -27.79 14.57
C ALA A 482 18.92 -28.84 13.52
N TYR A 483 19.61 -29.98 13.56
CA TYR A 483 19.26 -31.12 12.71
C TYR A 483 19.43 -32.47 13.42
N SER A 484 18.71 -33.48 12.94
CA SER A 484 18.85 -34.90 13.28
C SER A 484 18.95 -35.73 11.98
N GLY A 485 19.43 -36.97 12.09
CA GLY A 485 19.67 -37.83 10.93
C GLY A 485 20.90 -37.44 10.09
N THR A 486 20.81 -37.60 8.78
CA THR A 486 21.81 -37.16 7.81
C THR A 486 21.55 -35.70 7.39
N THR A 487 22.45 -35.12 6.59
CA THR A 487 22.27 -33.79 5.99
C THR A 487 21.74 -33.87 4.55
N THR A 488 21.34 -35.06 4.09
CA THR A 488 20.95 -35.30 2.68
C THR A 488 19.47 -35.03 2.41
N PHE A 489 18.62 -35.12 3.44
CA PHE A 489 17.17 -34.99 3.36
C PHE A 489 16.52 -36.05 2.47
N ASN A 490 17.15 -37.22 2.40
CA ASN A 490 16.72 -38.37 1.61
C ASN A 490 16.61 -39.64 2.46
N SER A 491 16.82 -39.54 3.77
CA SER A 491 16.70 -40.66 4.71
C SER A 491 15.59 -40.41 5.72
N GLN A 492 14.92 -41.48 6.14
CA GLN A 492 13.94 -41.40 7.20
C GLN A 492 14.58 -40.81 8.47
N GLY A 493 13.89 -39.84 9.07
CA GLY A 493 14.33 -39.15 10.27
C GLY A 493 15.43 -38.11 10.06
N ASP A 494 15.79 -37.81 8.81
CA ASP A 494 16.40 -36.52 8.47
C ASP A 494 15.41 -35.42 8.90
N TYR A 495 15.86 -34.57 9.82
CA TYR A 495 15.02 -33.58 10.48
C TYR A 495 15.81 -32.29 10.64
N VAL A 496 15.16 -31.16 10.38
CA VAL A 496 15.72 -29.83 10.66
C VAL A 496 14.70 -28.98 11.38
N ARG A 497 15.19 -28.17 12.31
CA ARG A 497 14.41 -27.20 13.04
C ARG A 497 15.09 -25.83 13.05
N ILE A 498 14.29 -24.80 12.80
CA ILE A 498 14.59 -23.40 13.09
C ILE A 498 13.78 -23.01 14.32
N ASP A 499 14.45 -22.51 15.35
CA ASP A 499 13.89 -22.32 16.68
C ASP A 499 14.34 -20.98 17.27
N GLY A 500 13.53 -19.94 17.09
CA GLY A 500 13.75 -18.57 17.58
C GLY A 500 12.86 -18.18 18.75
N PRO A 501 12.85 -16.88 19.12
CA PRO A 501 11.92 -16.36 20.12
C PRO A 501 10.46 -16.45 19.65
N HIS A 502 10.17 -16.00 18.43
CA HIS A 502 8.89 -16.24 17.76
C HIS A 502 8.90 -17.43 16.80
N VAL A 503 9.81 -17.43 15.82
CA VAL A 503 9.78 -18.42 14.72
C VAL A 503 10.02 -19.85 15.21
N TRP A 504 9.17 -20.77 14.76
CA TRP A 504 9.38 -22.21 14.89
C TRP A 504 9.02 -22.91 13.59
N ILE A 505 10.02 -23.50 12.92
CA ILE A 505 9.84 -24.23 11.67
C ILE A 505 10.49 -25.60 11.80
N GLU A 506 9.78 -26.63 11.38
CA GLU A 506 10.31 -28.00 11.34
C GLU A 506 10.14 -28.59 9.95
N PHE A 507 11.10 -29.39 9.51
CA PHE A 507 11.03 -30.17 8.29
C PHE A 507 11.56 -31.58 8.57
N VAL A 508 10.78 -32.60 8.24
CA VAL A 508 11.14 -34.00 8.51
C VAL A 508 10.88 -34.90 7.31
N CYS A 509 11.78 -35.86 7.11
CA CYS A 509 11.66 -36.94 6.16
C CYS A 509 11.05 -38.19 6.83
N GLN A 510 9.82 -38.53 6.46
CA GLN A 510 9.16 -39.78 6.83
C GLN A 510 9.33 -40.84 5.74
N ASN A 511 8.99 -42.09 6.06
CA ASN A 511 8.76 -43.11 5.04
C ASN A 511 7.40 -42.85 4.37
N GLY A 512 7.34 -43.04 3.06
CA GLY A 512 6.08 -43.04 2.32
C GLY A 512 5.13 -44.13 2.82
N VAL A 513 3.85 -43.80 2.87
CA VAL A 513 2.75 -44.62 3.36
C VAL A 513 2.04 -45.36 2.22
N VAL A 514 2.03 -44.77 1.03
CA VAL A 514 1.44 -45.31 -0.21
C VAL A 514 2.52 -45.74 -1.18
N PHE A 515 3.58 -44.94 -1.35
CA PHE A 515 4.69 -45.22 -2.24
C PHE A 515 5.98 -45.47 -1.45
N SER A 516 6.88 -46.30 -1.99
CA SER A 516 8.21 -46.44 -1.39
C SER A 516 9.02 -45.17 -1.62
N GLY A 517 9.72 -44.70 -0.60
CA GLY A 517 10.56 -43.51 -0.66
C GLY A 517 10.32 -42.59 0.52
N ILE A 518 10.79 -41.35 0.40
CA ILE A 518 10.63 -40.34 1.44
C ILE A 518 9.38 -39.50 1.19
N HIS A 519 8.68 -39.22 2.27
CA HIS A 519 7.54 -38.30 2.38
C HIS A 519 7.98 -37.15 3.27
N PHE A 520 7.70 -35.90 2.89
CA PHE A 520 7.98 -34.75 3.76
C PHE A 520 6.78 -34.34 4.61
N HIS A 521 7.02 -34.08 5.89
CA HIS A 521 6.14 -33.29 6.73
C HIS A 521 6.86 -32.02 7.17
N THR A 522 6.09 -30.95 7.34
CA THR A 522 6.61 -29.69 7.85
C THR A 522 5.56 -28.92 8.63
N VAL A 523 6.01 -28.19 9.64
CA VAL A 523 5.17 -27.27 10.40
C VAL A 523 5.85 -25.91 10.52
N TRP A 524 5.09 -24.84 10.40
CA TRP A 524 5.47 -23.48 10.79
C TRP A 524 4.51 -22.99 11.88
N ARG A 525 5.10 -22.49 12.96
CA ARG A 525 4.43 -22.01 14.15
C ARG A 525 5.06 -20.72 14.63
N ASP A 526 4.27 -19.90 15.30
CA ASP A 526 4.74 -18.74 16.05
C ASP A 526 4.57 -18.99 17.55
N ARG A 527 5.69 -19.07 18.27
CA ARG A 527 5.76 -19.35 19.72
C ARG A 527 4.95 -18.38 20.58
N VAL A 528 4.64 -17.19 20.06
CA VAL A 528 3.98 -16.14 20.83
C VAL A 528 2.55 -15.94 20.36
N THR A 529 2.27 -16.00 19.06
CA THR A 529 0.96 -15.62 18.50
C THR A 529 0.12 -16.79 17.99
N ASP A 530 0.64 -18.03 17.95
CA ASP A 530 -0.12 -19.24 17.56
C ASP A 530 -1.51 -19.28 18.22
N TYR A 531 -2.57 -19.47 17.44
CA TYR A 531 -3.94 -19.50 17.95
C TYR A 531 -4.33 -18.28 18.80
N ASN A 532 -3.76 -17.11 18.51
CA ASN A 532 -3.84 -15.92 19.37
C ASN A 532 -3.35 -16.20 20.82
N ALA A 533 -2.26 -16.96 20.90
CA ALA A 533 -1.58 -17.48 22.10
C ALA A 533 -2.45 -18.40 22.97
N ASP A 534 -2.93 -19.49 22.38
CA ASP A 534 -3.75 -20.55 22.99
C ASP A 534 -5.22 -20.17 23.24
N PHE A 535 -5.87 -19.65 22.18
CA PHE A 535 -7.32 -19.67 21.98
C PHE A 535 -8.13 -18.58 22.68
N GLY A 536 -7.60 -17.35 22.80
CA GLY A 536 -8.29 -16.16 23.30
C GLY A 536 -9.52 -15.72 22.46
N PHE A 537 -10.55 -16.56 22.41
CA PHE A 537 -11.88 -16.29 21.85
C PHE A 537 -12.75 -15.47 22.79
#